data_AF-A0A8I6XBU9-F1
#
_entry.id   AF-A0A8I6XBU9-F1
#
_cell.length_a   1.000
_cell.length_b   1.000
_cell.length_c   1.000
_cell.angle_alpha   90.00
_cell.angle_beta   90.00
_cell.angle_gamma   90.00
#
_symmetry.space_group_name_H-M   'P 1'
#
loop_
_entity.id
_entity.type
_entity.pdbx_description
1 polymer ?
#
loop_
_entity_poly.entity_id
_entity_poly.type
_entity_poly.pdbx_seq_one_letter_code
_entity_poly.pdbx_strand_id
1 'polypeptide(L)'
;MQEQKLIEKDIFSFWLNRDPDASAGGELVFRGVDKKHYKGKHTYVPVTRKGYWQFDMGDLLIGGESTGFCAGGCAAIVDSGTSLLAGPMTIVVQVNHAIGAEGIISTECKEVVIEYGEMILEMLVAQTRPQKVCSQIGLCVFDGSHSIRNQIESVVNKKEKRGSDLLCTACEMTVVWMQNQLRKNQTEELILQYVNQLCERLLSPNGESAIDCHQISEMPDLDFTIANKTFTLTPEQ
;
A
#
# COMPACT_ATOMS: atom_id res chain seq x y z
N MET A 1 -10.41 25.49 -21.81
CA MET A 1 -11.90 25.49 -21.67
C MET A 1 -12.37 26.45 -20.59
N GLN A 2 -11.82 26.40 -19.36
CA GLN A 2 -12.16 27.34 -18.28
C GLN A 2 -11.78 28.79 -18.61
N GLU A 3 -10.53 29.04 -19.05
CA GLU A 3 -10.06 30.37 -19.43
C GLU A 3 -10.83 30.99 -20.60
N GLN A 4 -11.32 30.14 -21.51
CA GLN A 4 -12.16 30.54 -22.65
C GLN A 4 -13.63 30.69 -22.26
N LYS A 5 -14.00 30.54 -20.98
CA LYS A 5 -15.37 30.61 -20.44
C LYS A 5 -16.36 29.68 -21.14
N LEU A 6 -15.89 28.55 -21.66
CA LEU A 6 -16.74 27.54 -22.29
C LEU A 6 -17.43 26.62 -21.26
N ILE A 7 -17.18 26.86 -19.97
CA ILE A 7 -17.62 26.03 -18.85
C ILE A 7 -18.23 26.93 -17.75
N GLU A 8 -19.40 26.54 -17.25
CA GLU A 8 -20.10 27.22 -16.12
C GLU A 8 -19.76 26.63 -14.74
N LYS A 9 -19.32 25.37 -14.68
CA LYS A 9 -18.94 24.67 -13.45
C LYS A 9 -17.59 24.02 -13.62
N ASP A 10 -16.64 24.37 -12.77
CA ASP A 10 -15.25 23.89 -12.82
C ASP A 10 -15.10 22.50 -12.20
N ILE A 11 -15.87 21.53 -12.72
CA ILE A 11 -15.84 20.12 -12.34
C ILE A 11 -15.87 19.22 -13.57
N PHE A 12 -15.35 18.02 -13.42
CA PHE A 12 -15.55 16.91 -14.34
C PHE A 12 -15.68 15.62 -13.53
N SER A 13 -16.26 14.58 -14.13
CA SER A 13 -16.43 13.28 -13.49
C SER A 13 -16.19 12.14 -14.45
N PHE A 14 -15.70 11.03 -13.91
CA PHE A 14 -15.56 9.77 -14.60
C PHE A 14 -16.56 8.76 -14.06
N TRP A 15 -17.17 8.02 -14.97
CA TRP A 15 -17.75 6.72 -14.69
C TRP A 15 -17.03 5.70 -15.57
N LEU A 16 -16.48 4.66 -14.96
CA LEU A 16 -15.78 3.59 -15.67
C LEU A 16 -16.58 2.31 -15.44
N ASN A 17 -17.04 1.70 -16.52
CA ASN A 17 -17.83 0.48 -16.45
C ASN A 17 -16.88 -0.71 -16.22
N ARG A 18 -17.29 -1.62 -15.32
CA ARG A 18 -16.52 -2.82 -14.98
C ARG A 18 -16.96 -4.05 -15.78
N ASP A 19 -18.12 -3.97 -16.44
CA ASP A 19 -18.61 -5.04 -17.31
C ASP A 19 -17.86 -5.01 -18.67
N PRO A 20 -17.02 -6.03 -18.96
CA PRO A 20 -16.24 -6.07 -20.20
C PRO A 20 -17.11 -6.34 -21.44
N ASP A 21 -18.31 -6.88 -21.26
CA ASP A 21 -19.24 -7.21 -22.35
C ASP A 21 -20.20 -6.05 -22.65
N ALA A 22 -20.21 -5.00 -21.83
CA ALA A 22 -21.05 -3.84 -22.02
C ALA A 22 -20.62 -3.01 -23.25
N SER A 23 -21.61 -2.52 -24.00
CA SER A 23 -21.37 -1.66 -25.17
C SER A 23 -20.78 -0.30 -24.84
N ALA A 24 -20.94 0.18 -23.60
CA ALA A 24 -20.36 1.41 -23.08
C ALA A 24 -19.35 1.09 -21.97
N GLY A 25 -18.06 1.32 -22.25
CA GLY A 25 -16.97 1.10 -21.30
C GLY A 25 -16.83 2.20 -20.22
N GLY A 26 -17.46 3.35 -20.40
CA GLY A 26 -17.42 4.46 -19.45
C GLY A 26 -17.89 5.79 -20.04
N GLU A 27 -17.88 6.82 -19.22
CA GLU A 27 -18.26 8.19 -19.58
C GLU A 27 -17.38 9.20 -18.85
N LEU A 28 -16.89 10.21 -19.58
CA LEU A 28 -16.27 11.41 -19.03
C LEU A 28 -17.21 12.60 -19.26
N VAL A 29 -17.67 13.19 -18.17
CA VAL A 29 -18.52 14.38 -18.20
C VAL A 29 -17.71 15.58 -17.76
N PHE A 30 -17.50 16.54 -18.66
CA PHE A 30 -17.09 17.88 -18.27
C PHE A 30 -18.32 18.68 -17.82
N ARG A 31 -18.16 19.58 -16.85
CA ARG A 31 -19.17 20.53 -16.35
C ARG A 31 -20.26 19.92 -15.45
N GLY A 32 -20.17 18.64 -15.09
CA GLY A 32 -21.24 18.00 -14.36
C GLY A 32 -20.89 16.62 -13.86
N VAL A 33 -21.93 15.95 -13.36
CA VAL A 33 -21.93 14.55 -12.96
C VAL A 33 -23.27 13.97 -13.40
N ASP A 34 -23.27 12.86 -14.14
CA ASP A 34 -24.52 12.14 -14.42
C ASP A 34 -24.96 11.36 -13.17
N LYS A 35 -26.17 11.65 -12.70
CA LYS A 35 -26.78 11.01 -11.53
C LYS A 35 -27.11 9.54 -11.74
N LYS A 36 -27.13 9.06 -12.99
CA LYS A 36 -27.31 7.64 -13.31
C LYS A 36 -26.09 6.78 -12.95
N HIS A 37 -24.91 7.40 -12.86
CA HIS A 37 -23.64 6.69 -12.74
C HIS A 37 -23.09 6.59 -11.31
N TYR A 38 -23.85 7.03 -10.30
CA TYR A 38 -23.47 6.85 -8.89
C TYR A 38 -24.71 6.67 -7.99
N LYS A 39 -24.50 6.12 -6.80
CA LYS A 39 -25.52 5.98 -5.76
C LYS A 39 -25.17 6.85 -4.56
N GLY A 40 -26.18 7.36 -3.86
CA GLY A 40 -25.98 8.14 -2.63
C GLY A 40 -25.38 9.53 -2.88
N LYS A 41 -24.45 9.95 -2.01
CA LYS A 41 -23.77 11.25 -2.07
C LYS A 41 -22.27 11.07 -2.19
N HIS A 42 -21.63 11.93 -2.97
CA HIS A 42 -20.16 12.00 -3.03
C HIS A 42 -19.57 12.37 -1.67
N THR A 43 -18.42 11.78 -1.39
CA THR A 43 -17.55 12.19 -0.29
C THR A 43 -16.44 13.05 -0.89
N TYR A 44 -16.40 14.33 -0.52
CA TYR A 44 -15.40 15.27 -1.03
C TYR A 44 -14.26 15.42 -0.03
N VAL A 45 -13.04 15.33 -0.54
CA VAL A 45 -11.79 15.60 0.19
C VAL A 45 -11.01 16.71 -0.53
N PRO A 46 -10.31 17.59 0.20
CA PRO A 46 -9.54 18.65 -0.42
C PRO A 46 -8.29 18.09 -1.10
N VAL A 47 -7.86 18.76 -2.18
CA VAL A 47 -6.56 18.47 -2.80
C VAL A 47 -5.44 18.95 -1.87
N THR A 48 -4.52 18.06 -1.49
CA THR A 48 -3.45 18.39 -0.54
C THR A 48 -2.16 18.82 -1.21
N ARG A 49 -1.94 18.40 -2.47
CA ARG A 49 -0.78 18.83 -3.28
C ARG A 49 -1.19 19.20 -4.71
N LYS A 50 -1.23 20.50 -5.00
CA LYS A 50 -1.48 21.02 -6.35
C LYS A 50 -0.38 20.56 -7.32
N GLY A 51 -0.79 20.08 -8.49
CA GLY A 51 0.06 19.39 -9.47
C GLY A 51 -0.38 17.94 -9.69
N TYR A 52 -1.04 17.35 -8.70
CA TYR A 52 -1.70 16.05 -8.77
C TYR A 52 -3.13 16.17 -8.25
N TRP A 53 -4.02 15.24 -8.65
CA TRP A 53 -5.30 15.02 -7.96
C TRP A 53 -5.07 14.18 -6.70
N GLN A 54 -4.23 14.72 -5.81
CA GLN A 54 -3.79 14.07 -4.57
C GLN A 54 -4.62 14.54 -3.37
N PHE A 55 -4.98 13.61 -2.49
CA PHE A 55 -5.68 13.88 -1.24
C PHE A 55 -5.13 13.00 -0.10
N ASP A 56 -5.45 13.36 1.14
CA ASP A 56 -5.09 12.56 2.31
C ASP A 56 -6.10 11.42 2.49
N MET A 57 -5.55 10.21 2.62
CA MET A 57 -6.25 8.97 2.86
C MET A 57 -5.87 8.44 4.25
N GLY A 58 -6.79 7.74 4.89
CA GLY A 58 -6.52 7.00 6.11
C GLY A 58 -5.89 5.64 5.82
N ASP A 59 -6.31 4.66 6.61
CA ASP A 59 -5.74 3.31 6.57
C ASP A 59 -6.29 2.45 5.42
N LEU A 60 -5.54 1.39 5.12
CA LEU A 60 -5.97 0.26 4.31
C LEU A 60 -6.14 -0.96 5.19
N LEU A 61 -7.32 -1.59 5.13
CA LEU A 61 -7.64 -2.80 5.88
C LEU A 61 -7.83 -3.98 4.91
N ILE A 62 -7.47 -5.17 5.37
CA ILE A 62 -7.63 -6.44 4.64
C ILE A 62 -8.55 -7.31 5.48
N GLY A 63 -9.74 -7.63 4.99
CA GLY A 63 -10.73 -8.42 5.73
C GLY A 63 -11.13 -7.75 7.06
N GLY A 64 -11.21 -6.42 7.09
CA GLY A 64 -11.49 -5.64 8.30
C GLY A 64 -10.30 -5.40 9.24
N GLU A 65 -9.11 -5.92 8.92
CA GLU A 65 -7.92 -5.79 9.74
C GLU A 65 -6.93 -4.75 9.18
N SER A 66 -6.47 -3.81 10.01
CA SER A 66 -5.48 -2.79 9.63
C SER A 66 -4.19 -3.41 9.07
N THR A 67 -3.59 -2.77 8.07
CA THR A 67 -2.24 -3.08 7.58
C THR A 67 -1.13 -2.36 8.34
N GLY A 68 -1.50 -1.46 9.26
CA GLY A 68 -0.63 -0.74 10.17
C GLY A 68 0.17 0.41 9.55
N PHE A 69 0.55 0.32 8.27
CA PHE A 69 1.42 1.30 7.61
C PHE A 69 0.71 2.63 7.35
N CYS A 70 -0.52 2.61 6.82
CA CYS A 70 -1.29 3.81 6.52
C CYS A 70 -2.20 4.27 7.68
N ALA A 71 -2.12 3.64 8.86
CA ALA A 71 -2.93 4.01 10.02
C ALA A 71 -2.69 5.46 10.50
N GLY A 72 -1.47 5.98 10.29
CA GLY A 72 -1.13 7.39 10.54
C GLY A 72 -1.53 8.37 9.43
N GLY A 73 -2.17 7.87 8.37
CA GLY A 73 -2.48 8.60 7.15
C GLY A 73 -1.46 8.35 6.04
N CYS A 74 -1.97 8.28 4.82
CA CYS A 74 -1.22 8.16 3.57
C CYS A 74 -1.73 9.18 2.56
N ALA A 75 -0.94 9.46 1.52
CA ALA A 75 -1.43 10.22 0.38
C ALA A 75 -1.97 9.25 -0.69
N ALA A 76 -3.05 9.64 -1.36
CA ALA A 76 -3.60 8.93 -2.50
C ALA A 76 -3.77 9.88 -3.70
N ILE A 77 -3.60 9.35 -4.91
CA ILE A 77 -3.81 10.08 -6.16
C ILE A 77 -4.90 9.36 -6.94
N VAL A 78 -5.88 10.11 -7.46
CA VAL A 78 -6.82 9.58 -8.46
C VAL A 78 -6.21 9.76 -9.84
N ASP A 79 -5.84 8.65 -10.48
CA ASP A 79 -5.27 8.62 -11.82
C ASP A 79 -6.08 7.69 -12.72
N SER A 80 -6.98 8.25 -13.54
CA SER A 80 -7.74 7.48 -14.53
C SER A 80 -6.87 6.95 -15.68
N GLY A 81 -5.59 7.33 -15.76
CA GLY A 81 -4.63 6.84 -16.74
C GLY A 81 -3.97 5.51 -16.36
N THR A 82 -4.22 4.99 -15.15
CA THR A 82 -3.62 3.76 -14.63
C THR A 82 -4.72 2.79 -14.19
N SER A 83 -4.60 1.52 -14.56
CA SER A 83 -5.58 0.48 -14.20
C SER A 83 -5.32 -0.15 -12.83
N LEU A 84 -4.05 -0.32 -12.44
CA LEU A 84 -3.66 -0.98 -11.20
C LEU A 84 -3.64 -0.01 -10.02
N LEU A 85 -3.88 -0.53 -8.82
CA LEU A 85 -3.61 0.19 -7.58
C LEU A 85 -2.13 0.05 -7.23
N ALA A 86 -1.44 1.19 -7.15
CA ALA A 86 -0.05 1.24 -6.69
C ALA A 86 0.01 1.73 -5.24
N GLY A 87 0.79 1.04 -4.41
CA GLY A 87 0.93 1.36 -2.99
C GLY A 87 2.28 0.96 -2.41
N PRO A 88 2.53 1.28 -1.12
CA PRO A 88 3.73 0.88 -0.41
C PRO A 88 3.92 -0.64 -0.43
N MET A 89 5.16 -1.11 -0.68
CA MET A 89 5.46 -2.56 -0.67
C MET A 89 5.09 -3.23 0.66
N THR A 90 5.22 -2.52 1.78
CA THR A 90 4.77 -2.98 3.12
C THR A 90 3.31 -3.41 3.16
N ILE A 91 2.45 -2.76 2.39
CA ILE A 91 1.02 -3.06 2.30
C ILE A 91 0.76 -4.10 1.21
N VAL A 92 1.32 -3.90 0.02
CA VAL A 92 1.06 -4.78 -1.14
C VAL A 92 1.48 -6.22 -0.85
N VAL A 93 2.57 -6.44 -0.11
CA VAL A 93 3.00 -7.79 0.30
C VAL A 93 1.99 -8.45 1.25
N GLN A 94 1.39 -7.69 2.18
CA GLN A 94 0.32 -8.21 3.04
C GLN A 94 -0.94 -8.55 2.22
N VAL A 95 -1.29 -7.72 1.23
CA VAL A 95 -2.39 -7.99 0.30
C VAL A 95 -2.12 -9.26 -0.50
N ASN A 96 -0.96 -9.36 -1.15
CA ASN A 96 -0.56 -10.53 -1.93
C ASN A 96 -0.62 -11.82 -1.11
N HIS A 97 -0.15 -11.78 0.14
CA HIS A 97 -0.26 -12.91 1.05
C HIS A 97 -1.72 -13.28 1.34
N ALA A 98 -2.57 -12.29 1.63
CA ALA A 98 -3.97 -12.51 2.00
C ALA A 98 -4.85 -13.00 0.85
N ILE A 99 -4.56 -12.60 -0.39
CA ILE A 99 -5.28 -13.03 -1.60
C ILE A 99 -4.63 -14.26 -2.26
N GLY A 100 -3.56 -14.82 -1.67
CA GLY A 100 -2.86 -15.98 -2.21
C GLY A 100 -2.01 -15.71 -3.46
N ALA A 101 -1.74 -14.44 -3.79
CA ALA A 101 -1.02 -14.08 -5.00
C ALA A 101 0.44 -14.55 -4.99
N GLU A 102 0.91 -15.01 -6.15
CA GLU A 102 2.30 -15.39 -6.36
C GLU A 102 3.24 -14.19 -6.17
N GLY A 103 4.41 -14.49 -5.59
CA GLY A 103 5.47 -13.52 -5.36
C GLY A 103 6.84 -14.16 -5.44
N ILE A 104 7.86 -13.34 -5.24
CA ILE A 104 9.26 -13.75 -5.21
C ILE A 104 9.77 -13.82 -3.78
N ILE A 105 10.71 -14.74 -3.56
CA ILE A 105 11.43 -14.87 -2.30
C ILE A 105 12.49 -13.77 -2.24
N SER A 106 12.43 -12.91 -1.22
CA SER A 106 13.52 -11.97 -0.92
C SER A 106 14.48 -12.59 0.08
N THR A 107 15.73 -12.76 -0.35
CA THR A 107 16.82 -13.25 0.51
C THR A 107 17.13 -12.28 1.63
N GLU A 108 17.09 -10.98 1.36
CA GLU A 108 17.34 -9.93 2.36
C GLU A 108 16.24 -9.90 3.42
N CYS A 109 14.97 -10.08 3.01
CA CYS A 109 13.85 -10.20 3.94
C CYS A 109 14.00 -11.44 4.82
N LYS A 110 14.28 -12.60 4.22
CA LYS A 110 14.51 -13.85 4.96
C LYS A 110 15.67 -13.73 5.94
N GLU A 111 16.79 -13.12 5.53
CA GLU A 111 17.95 -12.86 6.38
C GLU A 111 17.57 -11.98 7.57
N VAL A 112 16.86 -10.88 7.35
CA VAL A 112 16.39 -10.02 8.45
C VAL A 112 15.51 -10.78 9.44
N VAL A 113 14.59 -11.60 8.95
CA VAL A 113 13.67 -12.36 9.81
C VAL A 113 14.43 -13.44 10.60
N ILE A 114 15.38 -14.14 9.99
CA ILE A 114 16.13 -15.22 10.62
C ILE A 114 17.15 -14.68 11.63
N GLU A 115 17.93 -13.67 11.25
CA GLU A 115 19.05 -13.19 12.07
C GLU A 115 18.63 -12.14 13.10
N TYR A 116 17.61 -11.32 12.79
CA TYR A 116 17.22 -10.18 13.62
C TYR A 116 15.78 -10.25 14.11
N GLY A 117 14.98 -11.23 13.69
CA GLY A 117 13.54 -11.26 13.94
C GLY A 117 13.18 -11.29 15.43
N GLU A 118 13.83 -12.15 16.22
CA GLU A 118 13.62 -12.22 17.67
C GLU A 118 13.99 -10.90 18.35
N MET A 119 15.15 -10.33 18.03
CA MET A 119 15.60 -9.05 18.60
C MET A 119 14.67 -7.90 18.23
N ILE A 120 14.20 -7.82 16.98
CA ILE A 120 13.20 -6.82 16.56
C ILE A 120 11.94 -6.95 17.41
N LEU A 121 11.46 -8.17 17.59
CA LEU A 121 10.24 -8.45 18.34
C LEU A 121 10.38 -8.08 19.82
N GLU A 122 11.49 -8.48 20.46
CA GLU A 122 11.83 -8.11 21.84
C GLU A 122 11.86 -6.59 22.02
N MET A 123 12.50 -5.87 21.08
CA MET A 123 12.56 -4.41 21.12
C MET A 123 11.17 -3.77 21.01
N LEU A 124 10.29 -4.33 20.17
CA LEU A 124 8.91 -3.87 20.02
C LEU A 124 8.06 -4.15 21.27
N VAL A 125 8.22 -5.33 21.89
CA VAL A 125 7.58 -5.68 23.16
C VAL A 125 8.09 -4.77 24.30
N ALA A 126 9.37 -4.42 24.28
CA ALA A 126 9.98 -3.43 25.18
C ALA A 126 9.53 -1.97 24.89
N GLN A 127 8.54 -1.76 24.02
CA GLN A 127 7.97 -0.47 23.65
C GLN A 127 8.99 0.49 23.01
N THR A 128 10.00 -0.06 22.34
CA THR A 128 10.89 0.74 21.50
C THR A 128 10.10 1.36 20.36
N ARG A 129 10.41 2.62 20.03
CA ARG A 129 9.76 3.30 18.91
C ARG A 129 10.09 2.55 17.61
N PRO A 130 9.09 2.09 16.82
CA PRO A 130 9.31 1.28 15.62
C PRO A 130 10.33 1.89 14.66
N GLN A 131 10.26 3.21 14.45
CA GLN A 131 11.14 3.94 13.54
C GLN A 131 12.62 3.89 13.92
N LYS A 132 12.93 3.59 15.19
CA LYS A 132 14.30 3.52 15.70
C LYS A 132 14.88 2.12 15.71
N VAL A 133 14.05 1.08 15.61
CA VAL A 133 14.48 -0.32 15.77
C VAL A 133 15.59 -0.67 14.79
N CYS A 134 15.38 -0.45 13.49
CA CYS A 134 16.38 -0.80 12.47
C CYS A 134 17.67 0.01 12.55
N SER A 135 17.60 1.26 13.04
CA SER A 135 18.80 2.08 13.29
C SER A 135 19.59 1.62 14.51
N GLN A 136 18.90 1.17 15.56
CA GLN A 136 19.52 0.67 16.80
C GLN A 136 20.16 -0.70 16.60
N ILE A 137 19.57 -1.54 15.76
CA ILE A 137 20.13 -2.82 15.33
C ILE A 137 21.33 -2.62 14.37
N GLY A 138 21.46 -1.44 13.78
CA GLY A 138 22.56 -1.09 12.87
C GLY A 138 22.33 -1.46 11.41
N LEU A 139 21.12 -1.90 11.05
CA LEU A 139 20.74 -2.17 9.65
C LEU A 139 20.46 -0.89 8.87
N CYS A 140 20.06 0.19 9.54
CA CYS A 140 19.80 1.49 8.94
C CYS A 140 20.74 2.58 9.49
N VAL A 141 21.20 3.48 8.62
CA VAL A 141 22.08 4.61 8.99
C VAL A 141 21.31 5.74 9.69
N PHE A 142 20.02 5.91 9.38
CA PHE A 142 19.20 7.02 9.85
C PHE A 142 18.00 6.53 10.67
N ASP A 143 17.47 7.39 11.55
CA ASP A 143 16.44 7.09 12.55
C ASP A 143 14.98 7.23 12.05
N GLY A 144 14.75 6.98 10.75
CA GLY A 144 13.41 7.03 10.14
C GLY A 144 12.80 8.44 10.01
N SER A 145 13.54 9.51 10.29
CA SER A 145 13.06 10.90 10.17
C SER A 145 13.01 11.43 8.72
N HIS A 146 13.49 10.67 7.75
CA HIS A 146 13.37 10.95 6.32
C HIS A 146 12.57 9.86 5.62
N SER A 147 11.24 10.05 5.59
CA SER A 147 10.36 9.39 4.62
C SER A 147 10.96 9.50 3.23
N ILE A 148 11.20 8.34 2.61
CA ILE A 148 11.59 8.09 1.21
C ILE A 148 11.48 9.35 0.35
N ARG A 149 12.57 10.13 0.28
CA ARG A 149 12.73 11.07 -0.82
C ARG A 149 13.12 10.19 -2.00
N ASN A 150 12.16 9.90 -2.88
CA ASN A 150 12.45 9.55 -4.26
C ASN A 150 13.25 10.71 -4.89
N GLN A 151 14.53 10.81 -4.56
CA GLN A 151 15.51 11.51 -5.36
C GLN A 151 15.95 10.51 -6.41
N ILE A 152 15.71 10.87 -7.66
CA ILE A 152 16.41 10.32 -8.82
C ILE A 152 17.91 10.59 -8.56
N GLU A 153 18.59 9.66 -7.88
CA GLU A 153 20.02 9.75 -7.60
C GLU A 153 20.83 9.14 -8.76
N SER A 154 21.71 9.98 -9.29
CA SER A 154 22.62 9.69 -10.40
C SER A 154 23.51 8.46 -10.15
N VAL A 155 23.76 7.72 -11.23
CA VAL A 155 24.26 6.33 -11.30
C VAL A 155 25.72 6.12 -10.88
N VAL A 156 26.37 7.08 -10.20
CA VAL A 156 27.85 7.10 -10.21
C VAL A 156 28.53 6.38 -9.02
N ASN A 157 27.85 6.08 -7.90
CA ASN A 157 28.50 5.41 -6.74
C ASN A 157 27.60 4.36 -6.02
N LYS A 158 27.17 3.30 -6.73
CA LYS A 158 26.08 2.40 -6.27
C LYS A 158 26.45 0.94 -5.92
N LYS A 159 27.73 0.56 -5.81
CA LYS A 159 28.10 -0.87 -5.64
C LYS A 159 28.16 -1.37 -4.19
N GLU A 160 28.61 -0.57 -3.21
CA GLU A 160 28.73 -1.04 -1.81
C GLU A 160 27.50 -0.71 -0.93
N LYS A 161 26.78 0.40 -1.19
CA LYS A 161 25.60 0.82 -0.41
C LYS A 161 24.32 0.04 -0.71
N ARG A 162 24.27 -0.67 -1.83
CA ARG A 162 23.03 -1.30 -2.30
C ARG A 162 22.58 -2.46 -1.40
N GLY A 163 23.51 -3.19 -0.79
CA GLY A 163 23.19 -4.29 0.13
C GLY A 163 22.66 -3.79 1.48
N SER A 164 23.30 -2.77 2.07
CA SER A 164 22.83 -2.17 3.32
C SER A 164 21.46 -1.51 3.19
N ASP A 165 21.18 -0.85 2.06
CA ASP A 165 19.91 -0.18 1.84
C ASP A 165 18.74 -1.17 1.68
N LEU A 166 19.00 -2.34 1.08
CA LEU A 166 18.00 -3.40 0.93
C LEU A 166 17.69 -4.08 2.27
N LEU A 167 18.72 -4.37 3.09
CA LEU A 167 18.54 -4.91 4.44
C LEU A 167 17.84 -3.90 5.37
N CYS A 168 18.16 -2.60 5.25
CA CYS A 168 17.45 -1.54 5.96
C CYS A 168 15.97 -1.52 5.59
N THR A 169 15.66 -1.52 4.28
CA THR A 169 14.27 -1.56 3.80
C THR A 169 13.54 -2.80 4.30
N ALA A 170 14.16 -3.98 4.20
CA ALA A 170 13.59 -5.22 4.70
C ALA A 170 13.31 -5.15 6.22
N CYS A 171 14.22 -4.59 7.01
CA CYS A 171 14.01 -4.36 8.43
C CYS A 171 12.82 -3.43 8.70
N GLU A 172 12.72 -2.30 8.02
CA GLU A 172 11.60 -1.37 8.21
C GLU A 172 10.25 -2.03 7.89
N MET A 173 10.19 -2.85 6.84
CA MET A 173 8.99 -3.63 6.53
C MET A 173 8.68 -4.65 7.61
N THR A 174 9.68 -5.43 8.05
CA THR A 174 9.54 -6.43 9.12
C THR A 174 9.04 -5.80 10.43
N VAL A 175 9.58 -4.64 10.82
CA VAL A 175 9.14 -3.89 12.00
C VAL A 175 7.65 -3.54 11.91
N VAL A 176 7.18 -3.05 10.75
CA VAL A 176 5.77 -2.71 10.55
C VAL A 176 4.89 -3.96 10.63
N TRP A 177 5.28 -5.06 9.98
CA TRP A 177 4.52 -6.30 10.00
C TRP A 177 4.43 -6.90 11.40
N MET A 178 5.55 -6.97 12.13
CA MET A 178 5.60 -7.45 13.51
C MET A 178 4.76 -6.57 14.44
N GLN A 179 4.91 -5.25 14.34
CA GLN A 179 4.11 -4.32 15.14
C GLN A 179 2.62 -4.52 14.87
N ASN A 180 2.24 -4.77 13.62
CA ASN A 180 0.86 -5.00 13.26
C ASN A 180 0.32 -6.32 13.85
N GLN A 181 1.10 -7.41 13.81
CA GLN A 181 0.70 -8.69 14.42
C GLN A 181 0.66 -8.64 15.95
N LEU A 182 1.54 -7.86 16.59
CA LEU A 182 1.51 -7.65 18.06
C LEU A 182 0.17 -7.04 18.52
N ARG A 183 -0.47 -6.21 17.70
CA ARG A 183 -1.82 -5.66 18.00
C ARG A 183 -2.91 -6.74 18.04
N LYS A 184 -2.66 -7.90 17.43
CA LYS A 184 -3.58 -9.04 17.35
C LYS A 184 -3.36 -10.07 18.46
N ASN A 185 -2.50 -9.78 19.45
CA ASN A 185 -2.17 -10.67 20.57
C ASN A 185 -1.73 -12.08 20.13
N GLN A 186 -0.97 -12.18 19.03
CA GLN A 186 -0.39 -13.45 18.57
C GLN A 186 0.87 -13.82 19.37
N THR A 187 1.23 -15.12 19.35
CA THR A 187 2.49 -15.60 19.95
C THR A 187 3.69 -15.21 19.09
N GLU A 188 4.85 -15.09 19.71
CA GLU A 188 6.09 -14.69 19.02
C GLU A 188 6.44 -15.62 17.84
N GLU A 189 6.27 -16.92 18.03
CA GLU A 189 6.49 -17.94 16.98
C GLU A 189 5.57 -17.72 15.76
N LEU A 190 4.27 -17.45 15.99
CA LEU A 190 3.32 -17.21 14.91
C LEU A 190 3.62 -15.89 14.18
N ILE A 191 4.07 -14.86 14.91
CA ILE A 191 4.47 -13.58 14.32
C ILE A 191 5.68 -13.79 13.39
N LEU A 192 6.72 -14.48 13.85
CA LEU A 192 7.92 -14.77 13.06
C LEU A 192 7.58 -15.62 11.84
N GLN A 193 6.74 -16.65 12.00
CA GLN A 193 6.29 -17.49 10.90
C GLN A 193 5.52 -16.68 9.86
N TYR A 194 4.59 -15.82 10.28
CA TYR A 194 3.81 -14.97 9.39
C TYR A 194 4.70 -14.00 8.60
N VAL A 195 5.60 -13.29 9.28
CA VAL A 195 6.53 -12.34 8.65
C VAL A 195 7.48 -13.07 7.69
N ASN A 196 7.92 -14.28 8.04
CA ASN A 196 8.70 -15.13 7.16
C ASN A 196 7.92 -15.52 5.88
N GLN A 197 6.62 -15.80 5.98
CA GLN A 197 5.77 -16.06 4.80
C GLN A 197 5.59 -14.81 3.92
N LEU A 198 5.53 -13.61 4.51
CA LEU A 198 5.50 -12.36 3.75
C LEU A 198 6.76 -12.18 2.89
N CYS A 199 7.92 -12.63 3.36
CA CYS A 199 9.16 -12.62 2.57
C CYS A 199 9.12 -13.47 1.29
N GLU A 200 8.09 -14.29 1.10
CA GLU A 200 7.87 -15.12 -0.11
C GLU A 200 6.85 -14.48 -1.07
N ARG A 201 6.26 -13.34 -0.69
CA ARG A 201 5.17 -12.66 -1.41
C ARG A 201 5.57 -11.29 -1.95
N LEU A 202 6.88 -11.01 -2.06
CA LEU A 202 7.36 -9.76 -2.65
C LEU A 202 7.04 -9.70 -4.15
N LEU A 203 6.86 -8.47 -4.64
CA LEU A 203 6.57 -8.24 -6.06
C LEU A 203 7.78 -8.59 -6.93
N SER A 204 7.53 -9.34 -8.01
CA SER A 204 8.53 -9.56 -9.04
C SER A 204 8.74 -8.25 -9.84
N PRO A 205 9.97 -7.76 -10.04
CA PRO A 205 10.23 -6.54 -10.80
C PRO A 205 9.69 -6.58 -12.24
N ASN A 206 9.55 -7.79 -12.80
CA ASN A 206 9.16 -8.02 -14.20
C ASN A 206 7.99 -9.01 -14.33
N GLY A 207 7.39 -9.43 -13.22
CA GLY A 207 6.35 -10.46 -13.20
C GLY A 207 5.03 -9.91 -12.68
N GLU A 208 3.92 -10.45 -13.21
CA GLU A 208 2.58 -10.22 -12.68
C GLU A 208 2.38 -11.08 -11.43
N SER A 209 1.65 -10.55 -10.44
CA SER A 209 1.21 -11.33 -9.29
C SER A 209 -0.05 -12.11 -9.68
N ALA A 210 0.12 -13.37 -10.04
CA ALA A 210 -0.98 -14.26 -10.42
C ALA A 210 -1.72 -14.79 -9.18
N ILE A 211 -3.03 -15.04 -9.32
CA ILE A 211 -3.89 -15.66 -8.31
C ILE A 211 -4.63 -16.86 -8.91
N ASP A 212 -5.09 -17.78 -8.06
CA ASP A 212 -6.01 -18.85 -8.47
C ASP A 212 -7.43 -18.28 -8.58
N CYS A 213 -7.98 -18.26 -9.80
CA CYS A 213 -9.32 -17.77 -10.09
C CYS A 213 -10.42 -18.53 -9.32
N HIS A 214 -10.16 -19.77 -8.89
CA HIS A 214 -11.11 -20.55 -8.11
C HIS A 214 -11.21 -20.11 -6.65
N GLN A 215 -10.21 -19.36 -6.16
CA GLN A 215 -10.14 -18.89 -4.77
C GLN A 215 -10.66 -17.46 -4.58
N ILE A 216 -11.12 -16.79 -5.65
CA ILE A 216 -11.60 -15.39 -5.59
C ILE A 216 -12.68 -15.20 -4.52
N SER A 217 -13.61 -16.14 -4.41
CA SER A 217 -14.69 -16.08 -3.41
C SER A 217 -14.23 -16.22 -1.95
N GLU A 218 -13.00 -16.70 -1.72
CA GLU A 218 -12.40 -16.87 -0.40
C GLU A 218 -11.49 -15.68 -0.03
N MET A 219 -11.21 -14.80 -1.00
CA MET A 219 -10.35 -13.65 -0.77
C MET A 219 -11.04 -12.62 0.13
N PRO A 220 -10.28 -11.93 0.99
CA PRO A 220 -10.82 -10.87 1.82
C PRO A 220 -11.09 -9.61 1.01
N ASP A 221 -12.11 -8.85 1.45
CA ASP A 221 -12.35 -7.50 0.98
C ASP A 221 -11.18 -6.56 1.36
N LEU A 222 -10.93 -5.55 0.52
CA LEU A 222 -9.99 -4.47 0.80
C LEU A 222 -10.73 -3.18 1.11
N ASP A 223 -10.44 -2.56 2.24
CA ASP A 223 -11.14 -1.37 2.72
C ASP A 223 -10.19 -0.18 2.79
N PHE A 224 -10.56 0.92 2.11
CA PHE A 224 -9.85 2.18 2.14
C PHE A 224 -10.60 3.20 2.99
N THR A 225 -9.91 3.85 3.93
CA THR A 225 -10.51 4.93 4.71
C THR A 225 -10.30 6.27 4.03
N ILE A 226 -11.38 6.94 3.60
CA ILE A 226 -11.34 8.28 3.00
C ILE A 226 -12.34 9.18 3.70
N ALA A 227 -11.88 10.28 4.31
CA ALA A 227 -12.70 11.19 5.11
C ALA A 227 -13.56 10.48 6.18
N ASN A 228 -12.94 9.57 6.94
CA ASN A 228 -13.59 8.76 7.98
C ASN A 228 -14.75 7.87 7.47
N LYS A 229 -14.77 7.57 6.16
CA LYS A 229 -15.67 6.60 5.57
C LYS A 229 -14.88 5.47 4.94
N THR A 230 -15.43 4.28 5.02
CA THR A 230 -14.86 3.07 4.42
C THR A 230 -15.35 2.91 2.99
N PHE A 231 -14.42 2.65 2.08
CA PHE A 231 -14.66 2.31 0.68
C PHE A 231 -14.09 0.93 0.42
N THR A 232 -14.98 -0.03 0.20
CA THR A 232 -14.65 -1.45 0.05
C THR A 232 -14.47 -1.81 -1.43
N LEU A 233 -13.43 -2.57 -1.72
CA LEU A 233 -13.26 -3.33 -2.95
C LEU A 233 -13.43 -4.81 -2.65
N THR A 234 -14.37 -5.44 -3.34
CA THR A 234 -14.56 -6.90 -3.24
C THR A 234 -13.56 -7.62 -4.17
N PRO A 235 -13.32 -8.92 -3.98
CA PRO A 235 -12.38 -9.69 -4.81
C PRO A 235 -12.67 -9.66 -6.32
N GLU A 236 -13.91 -9.40 -6.74
CA GLU A 236 -14.31 -9.33 -8.15
C GLU A 236 -14.09 -7.95 -8.80
N GLN A 237 -13.61 -6.94 -8.06
CA GLN A 237 -13.47 -5.53 -8.50
C GLN A 237 -12.02 -5.12 -8.76
#